data_AF-A0A8K0GA71-F1
#
_entry.id   AF-A0A8K0GA71-F1
#
_cell.length_a   1.000
_cell.length_b   1.000
_cell.length_c   1.000
_cell.angle_alpha   90.00
_cell.angle_beta   90.00
_cell.angle_gamma   90.00
#
_symmetry.space_group_name_H-M   'P 1'
#
loop_
_entity.id
_entity.type
_entity.pdbx_description
1 polymer ?
#
loop_
_entity_poly.entity_id
_entity_poly.type
_entity_poly.pdbx_seq_one_letter_code
_entity_poly.pdbx_strand_id
1 'polypeptide(L)'
;MADSRGISPIRMDGNVAENWRIWRSRFENYLKATEIRKKTAEVQCAQLLHLIGKEGFKIYKTFDIKEDEKDKLEVLLNKFDAHFLPKENLTYERYLFMMKRQQERQILEDFTTELVEQAQKCKLGDLPRWFN
;
A
#
# COMPACT_ATOMS: atom_id res chain seq x y z
N MET A 1 -19.59 -13.40 6.57
CA MET A 1 -18.59 -14.46 6.31
C MET A 1 -17.98 -14.18 4.95
N ALA A 2 -16.76 -13.65 4.88
CA ALA A 2 -16.09 -13.37 3.61
C ALA A 2 -15.20 -14.57 3.26
N ASP A 3 -15.50 -15.22 2.13
CA ASP A 3 -14.75 -16.32 1.52
C ASP A 3 -13.33 -15.85 1.16
N SER A 4 -12.38 -16.00 2.08
CA SER A 4 -11.00 -15.55 1.91
C SER A 4 -10.12 -16.66 1.31
N ARG A 5 -10.31 -16.94 0.02
CA ARG A 5 -9.37 -17.74 -0.79
C ARG A 5 -8.17 -16.93 -1.31
N GLY A 6 -7.76 -15.89 -0.58
CA GLY A 6 -6.66 -15.01 -0.99
C GLY A 6 -6.48 -13.80 -0.09
N ILE A 7 -5.97 -12.72 -0.67
CA ILE A 7 -5.81 -11.41 -0.01
C ILE A 7 -7.11 -10.62 -0.02
N SER A 8 -7.36 -9.83 1.03
CA SER A 8 -8.49 -8.91 1.07
C SER A 8 -8.29 -7.76 0.06
N PRO A 9 -9.36 -7.19 -0.50
CA PRO A 9 -9.28 -6.02 -1.37
C PRO A 9 -8.57 -4.83 -0.72
N ILE A 10 -8.05 -3.91 -1.55
CA ILE A 10 -7.44 -2.68 -1.04
C ILE A 10 -8.47 -1.83 -0.29
N ARG A 11 -8.06 -1.26 0.83
CA ARG A 11 -8.86 -0.32 1.60
C ARG A 11 -8.66 1.11 1.06
N MET A 12 -9.76 1.81 0.78
CA MET A 12 -9.74 3.15 0.15
C MET A 12 -9.94 4.31 1.14
N ASP A 13 -10.18 4.04 2.42
CA ASP A 13 -10.29 5.04 3.49
C ASP A 13 -8.96 5.25 4.24
N GLY A 14 -8.83 6.42 4.88
CA GLY A 14 -7.66 6.81 5.65
C GLY A 14 -6.44 7.08 4.76
N ASN A 15 -5.25 6.59 5.19
CA ASN A 15 -4.02 6.73 4.42
C ASN A 15 -3.98 5.70 3.28
N VAL A 16 -4.53 6.09 2.13
CA VAL A 16 -4.64 5.22 0.95
C VAL A 16 -3.26 4.85 0.38
N ALA A 17 -2.27 5.73 0.49
CA ALA A 17 -0.90 5.45 0.06
C ALA A 17 -0.29 4.28 0.85
N GLU A 18 -0.47 4.29 2.17
CA GLU A 18 0.00 3.22 3.04
C GLU A 18 -0.80 1.92 2.84
N ASN A 19 -2.13 2.03 2.71
CA ASN A 19 -2.97 0.88 2.39
C ASN A 19 -2.51 0.21 1.08
N TRP A 20 -2.12 0.99 0.07
CA TRP A 20 -1.56 0.48 -1.19
C TRP A 20 -0.22 -0.25 -0.97
N ARG A 21 0.73 0.32 -0.21
CA ARG A 21 2.02 -0.33 0.07
C ARG A 21 1.84 -1.69 0.75
N ILE A 22 1.01 -1.73 1.80
CA ILE A 22 0.70 -2.96 2.53
C ILE A 22 0.04 -3.97 1.60
N TRP A 23 -0.97 -3.53 0.84
CA TRP A 23 -1.71 -4.41 -0.06
C TRP A 23 -0.83 -4.98 -1.17
N ARG A 24 0.01 -4.16 -1.81
CA ARG A 24 0.98 -4.59 -2.83
C ARG A 24 1.95 -5.63 -2.27
N SER A 25 2.53 -5.38 -1.09
CA SER A 25 3.43 -6.33 -0.43
C SER A 25 2.75 -7.68 -0.18
N ARG A 26 1.50 -7.66 0.31
CA ARG A 26 0.69 -8.88 0.50
C ARG A 26 0.40 -9.58 -0.82
N PHE A 27 0.10 -8.83 -1.88
CA PHE A 27 -0.15 -9.37 -3.21
C PHE A 27 1.10 -10.04 -3.79
N GLU A 28 2.28 -9.40 -3.70
CA GLU A 28 3.54 -9.97 -4.16
C GLU A 28 3.90 -11.26 -3.40
N ASN A 29 3.65 -11.30 -2.09
CA ASN A 29 3.81 -12.52 -1.30
C ASN A 29 2.83 -13.61 -1.75
N TYR A 30 1.55 -13.25 -1.97
CA TYR A 30 0.54 -14.17 -2.49
C TYR A 30 0.93 -14.77 -3.85
N LEU A 31 1.46 -13.96 -4.77
CA LEU A 31 1.93 -14.44 -6.08
C LEU A 31 3.04 -15.50 -5.95
N LYS A 32 3.95 -15.31 -4.99
CA LYS A 32 5.02 -16.28 -4.70
C LYS A 32 4.44 -17.55 -4.07
N ALA A 33 3.61 -17.41 -3.04
CA ALA A 33 3.06 -18.53 -2.28
C ALA A 33 2.14 -19.45 -3.11
N THR A 34 1.41 -18.88 -4.07
CA THR A 34 0.48 -19.62 -4.95
C THR A 34 1.09 -20.01 -6.29
N GLU A 35 2.39 -19.80 -6.47
CA GLU A 35 3.14 -20.01 -7.70
C GLU A 35 2.61 -19.25 -8.94
N ILE A 36 1.67 -18.32 -8.76
CA ILE A 36 1.15 -17.48 -9.85
C ILE A 36 2.28 -16.64 -10.46
N ARG A 37 3.34 -16.34 -9.69
CA ARG A 37 4.55 -15.69 -10.19
C ARG A 37 5.23 -16.43 -11.35
N LYS A 38 5.02 -17.75 -11.48
CA LYS A 38 5.57 -18.58 -12.58
C LYS A 38 4.65 -18.61 -13.82
N LYS A 39 3.42 -18.10 -13.72
CA LYS A 39 2.44 -18.09 -14.81
C LYS A 39 2.69 -16.92 -15.77
N THR A 40 1.96 -16.89 -16.88
CA THR A 40 2.05 -15.81 -17.88
C THR A 40 1.75 -14.45 -17.25
N ALA A 41 2.31 -13.39 -17.84
CA ALA A 41 2.10 -12.05 -17.35
C ALA A 41 0.62 -11.61 -17.42
N GLU A 42 -0.12 -12.06 -18.43
CA GLU A 42 -1.57 -11.91 -18.53
C GLU A 42 -2.31 -12.48 -17.31
N VAL A 43 -1.97 -13.71 -16.89
CA VAL A 43 -2.59 -14.33 -15.69
C VAL A 43 -2.23 -13.56 -14.42
N GLN A 44 -0.98 -13.08 -14.31
CA GLN A 44 -0.57 -12.25 -13.16
C GLN A 44 -1.33 -10.92 -13.11
N CYS A 45 -1.53 -10.27 -14.26
CA CYS A 45 -2.30 -9.03 -14.40
C CYS A 45 -3.78 -9.26 -14.08
N ALA A 46 -4.37 -10.32 -14.61
CA ALA A 46 -5.74 -10.72 -14.29
C ALA A 46 -5.91 -10.96 -12.78
N GLN A 47 -4.93 -11.60 -12.14
CA GLN A 47 -4.95 -11.85 -10.70
C GLN A 47 -4.85 -10.54 -9.89
N LEU A 48 -4.00 -9.60 -10.29
CA LEU A 48 -3.92 -8.25 -9.71
C LEU A 48 -5.30 -7.56 -9.76
N LEU A 49 -5.89 -7.50 -10.95
CA LEU A 49 -7.16 -6.81 -11.18
C LEU A 49 -8.35 -7.47 -10.49
N HIS A 50 -8.30 -8.80 -10.31
CA HIS A 50 -9.31 -9.53 -9.56
C HIS A 50 -9.22 -9.26 -8.05
N LEU A 51 -8.01 -9.31 -7.49
CA LEU A 51 -7.81 -9.23 -6.04
C LEU A 51 -7.78 -7.79 -5.50
N ILE A 52 -7.42 -6.79 -6.32
CA ILE A 52 -7.42 -5.39 -5.88
C ILE A 52 -8.83 -4.91 -5.51
N GLY A 53 -9.85 -5.57 -6.05
CA GLY A 53 -11.25 -5.32 -5.76
C GLY A 53 -11.86 -4.20 -6.61
N LYS A 54 -13.16 -3.97 -6.40
CA LYS A 54 -14.01 -3.14 -7.26
C LYS A 54 -13.48 -1.72 -7.46
N GLU A 55 -13.09 -1.03 -6.39
CA GLU A 55 -12.63 0.36 -6.48
C GLU A 55 -11.24 0.45 -7.13
N GLY A 56 -10.33 -0.49 -6.85
CA GLY A 56 -9.04 -0.58 -7.55
C GLY A 56 -9.22 -0.87 -9.04
N PHE A 57 -10.18 -1.71 -9.39
CA PHE A 57 -10.51 -2.00 -10.79
C PHE A 57 -11.09 -0.78 -11.54
N LYS A 58 -11.90 0.05 -10.87
CA LYS A 58 -12.37 1.32 -11.45
C LYS A 58 -11.20 2.26 -11.74
N ILE A 59 -10.22 2.36 -10.84
CA ILE A 59 -9.01 3.15 -11.04
C ILE A 59 -8.20 2.62 -12.24
N TYR A 60 -8.05 1.31 -12.36
CA TYR A 60 -7.41 0.71 -13.54
C TYR A 60 -8.07 1.16 -14.85
N LYS A 61 -9.41 1.24 -14.90
CA LYS A 61 -10.11 1.73 -16.11
C LYS A 61 -9.85 3.19 -16.47
N THR A 62 -9.29 3.99 -15.55
CA THR A 62 -8.89 5.37 -15.84
C THR A 62 -7.44 5.49 -16.29
N PHE A 63 -6.68 4.40 -16.29
CA PHE A 63 -5.30 4.43 -16.76
C PHE A 63 -5.26 4.40 -18.29
N ASP A 64 -4.48 5.31 -18.86
CA ASP A 64 -4.08 5.22 -20.26
C ASP A 64 -2.94 4.19 -20.38
N ILE A 65 -3.27 3.02 -20.92
CA ILE A 65 -2.38 1.86 -21.07
C ILE A 65 -2.46 1.40 -22.53
N LYS A 66 -1.30 1.37 -23.20
CA LYS A 66 -1.21 0.87 -24.57
C LYS A 66 -1.45 -0.65 -24.60
N GLU A 67 -1.93 -1.17 -25.72
CA GLU A 67 -2.25 -2.59 -25.84
C GLU A 67 -1.04 -3.49 -25.55
N ASP A 68 0.16 -3.07 -25.97
CA ASP A 68 1.42 -3.79 -25.75
C ASP A 68 1.94 -3.73 -24.30
N GLU A 69 1.29 -2.94 -23.44
CA GLU A 69 1.67 -2.74 -22.03
C GLU A 69 0.67 -3.38 -21.06
N LYS A 70 -0.52 -3.78 -21.52
CA LYS A 70 -1.59 -4.34 -20.67
C LYS A 70 -1.19 -5.63 -19.96
N ASP A 71 -0.40 -6.47 -20.62
CA ASP A 71 0.06 -7.75 -20.08
C ASP A 71 1.43 -7.65 -19.40
N LYS A 72 1.74 -6.51 -18.78
CA LYS A 72 2.98 -6.30 -18.03
C LYS A 72 2.64 -5.92 -16.59
N LEU A 73 2.80 -6.88 -15.68
CA LEU A 73 2.47 -6.68 -14.26
C LEU A 73 3.18 -5.46 -13.67
N GLU A 74 4.47 -5.30 -13.96
CA GLU A 74 5.26 -4.17 -13.46
C GLU A 74 4.74 -2.82 -13.97
N VAL A 75 4.24 -2.74 -15.21
CA VAL A 75 3.65 -1.51 -15.74
C VAL A 75 2.38 -1.15 -14.97
N LEU A 76 1.52 -2.14 -14.70
CA LEU A 76 0.31 -1.94 -13.90
C LEU A 76 0.64 -1.50 -12.47
N LEU A 77 1.58 -2.17 -11.81
CA LEU A 77 2.03 -1.81 -10.46
C LEU A 77 2.56 -0.38 -10.41
N ASN A 78 3.36 0.03 -11.40
CA ASN A 78 3.89 1.40 -11.49
C ASN A 78 2.77 2.45 -11.71
N LYS A 79 1.75 2.13 -12.53
CA LYS A 79 0.59 3.03 -12.71
C LYS A 79 -0.20 3.18 -11.42
N PHE A 80 -0.38 2.09 -10.66
CA PHE A 80 -1.00 2.16 -9.35
C PHE A 80 -0.15 2.90 -8.31
N ASP A 81 1.17 2.72 -8.30
CA ASP A 81 2.07 3.53 -7.46
C ASP A 81 1.90 5.02 -7.74
N ALA A 82 1.92 5.41 -9.02
CA ALA A 82 1.72 6.79 -9.43
C ALA A 82 0.34 7.35 -9.04
N HIS A 83 -0.67 6.50 -8.91
CA HIS A 83 -2.01 6.90 -8.47
C HIS A 83 -2.13 7.03 -6.94
N PHE A 84 -1.55 6.10 -6.18
CA PHE A 84 -1.76 6.01 -4.73
C PHE A 84 -0.70 6.74 -3.91
N LEU A 85 0.57 6.69 -4.30
CA LEU A 85 1.67 7.26 -3.51
C LEU A 85 1.59 8.79 -3.34
N PRO A 86 1.19 9.58 -4.35
CA PRO A 86 1.05 11.04 -4.17
C PRO A 86 -0.03 11.45 -3.17
N LYS A 87 -0.96 10.54 -2.82
CA LYS A 87 -2.04 10.79 -1.85
C LYS A 87 -1.59 10.64 -0.40
N GLU A 88 -0.29 10.46 -0.16
CA GLU A 88 0.29 10.42 1.17
C GLU A 88 0.22 11.81 1.82
N ASN A 89 -0.64 11.96 2.84
CA ASN A 89 -0.76 13.21 3.57
C ASN A 89 0.25 13.28 4.72
N LEU A 90 1.49 13.65 4.39
CA LEU A 90 2.58 13.76 5.37
C LEU A 90 2.26 14.73 6.51
N THR A 91 1.53 15.82 6.24
CA THR A 91 1.13 16.80 7.26
C THR A 91 0.22 16.14 8.29
N TYR A 92 -0.75 15.34 7.84
CA TYR A 92 -1.65 14.61 8.73
C TYR A 92 -0.91 13.54 9.55
N GLU A 93 -0.02 12.76 8.92
CA GLU A 93 0.75 11.73 9.63
C GLU A 93 1.66 12.33 10.70
N ARG A 94 2.30 13.48 10.40
CA ARG A 94 3.13 14.22 11.36
C ARG A 94 2.30 14.82 12.49
N TYR A 95 1.11 15.34 12.18
CA TYR A 95 0.17 15.80 13.21
C TYR A 95 -0.21 14.66 14.16
N LEU A 96 -0.58 13.48 13.63
CA LEU A 96 -0.88 12.31 14.45
C LEU A 96 0.31 11.89 15.33
N PHE A 97 1.52 11.90 14.78
CA PHE A 97 2.74 11.61 15.54
C PHE A 97 2.94 12.59 16.71
N MET A 98 2.84 13.90 16.44
CA MET A 98 2.98 14.96 17.46
C MET A 98 1.91 14.86 18.57
N MET A 99 0.72 14.36 18.20
CA MET A 99 -0.39 14.16 19.12
C MET A 99 -0.35 12.86 19.91
N LYS A 100 0.49 11.87 19.55
CA LYS A 100 0.59 10.62 20.30
C LYS A 100 1.01 10.87 21.75
N ARG A 101 0.33 10.20 22.68
CA ARG A 101 0.62 10.18 24.12
C ARG A 101 0.45 8.75 24.60
N GLN A 102 1.31 8.32 25.51
CA GLN A 102 1.20 7.00 26.13
C GLN A 102 -0.13 6.92 26.89
N GLN A 103 -0.88 5.85 26.67
CA GLN A 103 -2.17 5.67 27.34
C GLN A 103 -1.97 5.22 28.79
N GLU A 104 -2.99 5.47 29.63
CA GLU A 104 -3.00 4.98 30.99
C GLU A 104 -2.92 3.44 30.99
N ARG A 105 -1.94 2.88 31.71
CA ARG A 105 -1.63 1.43 31.78
C ARG A 105 -1.05 0.80 30.49
N GLN A 106 -0.71 1.58 29.47
CA GLN A 106 0.05 1.06 28.32
C GLN A 106 1.51 0.82 28.72
N ILE A 107 2.05 -0.35 28.40
CA ILE A 107 3.48 -0.64 28.64
C ILE A 107 4.36 0.17 27.68
N LEU A 108 5.57 0.50 28.13
CA LEU A 108 6.48 1.36 27.38
C LEU A 108 6.88 0.76 26.02
N GLU A 109 7.05 -0.57 25.95
CA GLU A 109 7.45 -1.28 24.73
C GLU A 109 6.39 -1.16 23.62
N ASP A 110 5.12 -1.36 23.97
CA ASP A 110 3.99 -1.19 23.04
C ASP A 110 3.91 0.27 22.56
N PHE A 111 4.05 1.23 23.47
CA PHE A 111 4.04 2.65 23.11
C PHE A 111 5.20 3.02 22.19
N THR A 112 6.39 2.48 22.44
CA THR A 112 7.58 2.69 21.60
C THR A 112 7.38 2.08 20.21
N THR A 113 6.79 0.89 20.14
CA THR A 113 6.46 0.22 18.88
C THR A 113 5.50 1.07 18.05
N GLU A 114 4.42 1.57 18.66
CA GLU A 114 3.47 2.46 17.99
C GLU A 114 4.11 3.77 17.51
N LEU A 115 5.03 4.34 18.29
CA LEU A 115 5.75 5.55 17.90
C LEU A 115 6.66 5.30 16.71
N VAL A 116 7.37 4.18 16.68
CA VAL A 116 8.25 3.79 15.56
C VAL A 116 7.43 3.59 14.28
N GLU A 117 6.31 2.85 14.36
CA GLU A 117 5.40 2.65 13.23
C GLU A 117 4.85 3.98 12.70
N GLN A 118 4.47 4.90 13.58
CA GLN A 118 3.96 6.21 13.17
C GLN A 118 5.08 7.11 12.60
N ALA A 119 6.30 7.05 13.15
CA ALA A 119 7.45 7.80 12.65
C ALA A 119 7.84 7.40 11.22
N GLN A 120 7.74 6.11 10.87
CA GLN A 120 7.99 5.62 9.51
C GLN A 120 7.06 6.28 8.47
N LYS A 121 5.79 6.52 8.82
CA LYS A 121 4.81 7.22 7.95
C LYS A 121 5.10 8.70 7.80
N CYS A 122 5.81 9.30 8.74
CA CYS A 122 6.09 10.75 8.77
C CYS A 122 7.26 11.17 7.88
N LYS A 123 8.03 10.20 7.35
CA LYS A 123 9.25 10.44 6.55
C LYS A 123 10.18 11.46 7.19
N LEU A 124 10.38 11.34 8.51
CA LEU A 124 11.20 12.30 9.27
C LEU A 124 12.67 12.25 8.87
N GLY A 125 13.15 11.09 8.40
CA GLY A 125 14.52 10.91 7.89
C GLY A 125 14.83 11.68 6.60
N ASP A 126 13.81 12.06 5.83
CA ASP A 126 13.96 12.81 4.58
C ASP A 126 14.00 14.33 4.83
N LEU A 127 13.80 14.77 6.07
CA LEU A 127 13.87 16.18 6.41
C LEU A 127 15.33 16.67 6.34
N PRO A 128 15.60 17.83 5.74
CA PRO A 128 16.92 18.42 5.77
C PRO A 128 17.36 18.59 7.22
N ARG A 129 18.60 18.18 7.52
CA ARG A 129 19.21 18.51 8.81
C ARG A 129 19.57 19.99 8.76
N TRP A 130 18.80 20.79 9.48
CA TRP A 130 18.96 22.26 9.50
C TRP A 130 20.24 22.72 10.21
N PHE A 131 21.03 21.79 10.77
CA PHE A 131 22.33 22.06 11.37
C PHE A 131 23.31 20.95 10.99
N ASN A 132 24.24 21.29 10.09
CA ASN A 132 25.55 20.68 9.90
C ASN A 132 26.58 21.80 9.98
#